data_AF-A0A5B9BKV8-F1
#
_entry.id   AF-A0A5B9BKV8-F1
#
_cell.length_a   1.000
_cell.length_b   1.000
_cell.length_c   1.000
_cell.angle_alpha   90.00
_cell.angle_beta   90.00
_cell.angle_gamma   90.00
#
_symmetry.space_group_name_H-M   'P 1'
#
loop_
_entity.id
_entity.type
_entity.pdbx_description
1 polymer ?
#
loop_
_entity_poly.entity_id
_entity_poly.type
_entity_poly.pdbx_seq_one_letter_code
_entity_poly.pdbx_strand_id
1 'polypeptide(L)'
;QCSTFLTRHSQILGQSHSTNATYLFQKDKFYDTSFDTGDKHIQCGRRADVFKFWFMWKAKGSKGFEAHVEQVFSMAEFFTAKLRERPGFELVMDHPECTNITFWYVPPSLRQMERNQEFYDKLHKVAPKVKEAMI
;
A
#
# COMPACT_ATOMS: atom_id res chain seq x y z
N GLN A 1 2.61 10.87 1.39
CA GLN A 1 3.49 9.95 2.18
C GLN A 1 3.05 9.97 3.63
N CYS A 2 2.89 8.81 4.26
CA CYS A 2 2.63 8.65 5.70
C CYS A 2 3.03 7.22 6.09
N SER A 3 4.33 6.98 6.20
CA SER A 3 4.90 5.66 6.47
C SER A 3 5.61 5.66 7.82
N THR A 4 5.59 4.51 8.49
CA THR A 4 6.22 4.32 9.80
C THR A 4 7.03 3.04 9.79
N PHE A 5 8.27 3.12 10.29
CA PHE A 5 9.09 1.95 10.60
C PHE A 5 8.94 1.64 12.10
N LEU A 6 8.46 0.44 12.42
CA LEU A 6 8.30 -0.04 13.79
C LEU A 6 9.35 -1.11 14.08
N THR A 7 9.99 -1.04 15.24
CA THR A 7 10.98 -2.03 15.68
C THR A 7 10.74 -2.41 17.14
N ARG A 8 11.02 -3.67 17.46
CA ARG A 8 10.99 -4.19 18.84
C ARG A 8 12.22 -3.76 19.65
N HIS A 9 13.30 -3.35 18.97
CA HIS A 9 14.55 -2.95 19.61
C HIS A 9 14.55 -1.44 19.87
N SER A 10 14.22 -1.03 21.10
CA SER A 10 14.01 0.38 21.45
C SER A 10 15.20 1.31 21.17
N GLN A 11 16.43 0.78 21.20
CA GLN A 11 17.65 1.57 21.04
C GLN A 11 18.28 1.49 19.65
N ILE A 12 17.83 0.58 18.78
CA ILE A 12 18.55 0.29 17.52
C ILE A 12 18.64 1.52 16.62
N LEU A 13 17.57 2.33 16.55
CA LEU A 13 17.53 3.50 15.66
C LEU A 13 18.50 4.60 16.10
N GLY A 14 18.66 4.82 17.41
CA GLY A 14 19.66 5.75 17.93
C GLY A 14 21.06 5.20 17.72
N GLN A 15 21.31 3.93 18.05
CA GLN A 15 22.62 3.30 17.89
C GLN A 15 23.08 3.25 16.42
N SER A 16 22.16 3.11 15.46
CA SER A 16 22.50 3.02 14.04
C SER A 16 22.65 4.37 13.34
N HIS A 17 21.89 5.39 13.73
CA HIS A 17 21.82 6.65 12.99
C HIS A 17 22.44 7.86 13.72
N SER A 18 22.68 7.74 15.03
CA SER A 18 23.13 8.89 15.83
C SER A 18 24.49 9.40 15.35
N THR A 19 24.56 10.71 15.15
CA THR A 19 25.81 11.43 14.86
C THR A 19 26.23 12.35 16.00
N ASN A 20 25.38 12.52 17.03
CA ASN A 20 25.62 13.42 18.17
C ASN A 20 26.00 14.84 17.73
N ALA A 21 25.38 15.34 16.66
CA ALA A 21 25.61 16.68 16.13
C ALA A 21 25.27 17.75 17.18
N THR A 22 26.29 18.38 17.77
CA THR A 22 26.16 19.32 18.90
C THR A 22 25.36 20.57 18.56
N TYR A 23 25.27 20.94 17.28
CA TYR A 23 24.50 22.09 16.81
C TYR A 23 22.99 21.81 16.66
N LEU A 24 22.55 20.55 16.70
CA LEU A 24 21.14 20.14 16.64
C LEU A 24 20.67 19.54 17.98
N PHE A 25 21.49 18.67 18.58
CA PHE A 25 21.16 17.89 19.77
C PHE A 25 21.98 18.36 20.98
N GLN A 26 21.72 19.59 21.41
CA GLN A 26 22.31 20.20 22.61
C GLN A 26 21.81 19.49 23.88
N LYS A 27 22.71 19.18 24.83
CA LYS A 27 22.37 18.46 26.07
C LYS A 27 21.95 19.37 27.22
N ASP A 28 22.19 20.66 27.09
CA ASP A 28 21.99 21.72 28.08
C ASP A 28 20.68 22.50 27.86
N LYS A 29 19.72 21.93 27.12
CA LYS A 29 18.39 22.53 26.94
C LYS A 29 17.62 22.56 28.27
N PHE A 30 16.75 23.55 28.42
CA PHE A 30 15.91 23.76 29.61
C PHE A 30 14.71 22.79 29.72
N TYR A 31 14.65 21.77 28.86
CA TYR A 31 13.60 20.75 28.82
C TYR A 31 14.22 19.35 28.64
N ASP A 32 13.43 18.30 28.86
CA ASP A 32 13.89 16.92 28.66
C ASP A 32 14.19 16.64 27.17
N THR A 33 15.47 16.46 26.85
CA THR A 33 15.94 16.21 25.48
C THR A 33 15.58 14.81 24.96
N SER A 34 14.97 13.94 25.79
CA SER A 34 14.46 12.65 25.34
C SER A 34 13.36 12.76 24.26
N PHE A 35 12.69 13.92 24.17
CA PHE A 35 11.72 14.25 23.13
C PHE A 35 12.36 14.65 21.79
N ASP A 36 13.66 14.94 21.75
CA ASP A 36 14.39 15.27 20.52
C ASP A 36 14.73 13.98 19.76
N THR A 37 13.79 13.46 18.97
CA THR A 37 13.97 12.16 18.28
C THR A 37 14.79 12.21 17.00
N GLY A 38 15.32 13.39 16.62
CA GLY A 38 15.99 13.61 15.34
C GLY A 38 17.15 12.64 15.07
N ASP A 39 17.97 12.36 16.09
CA ASP A 39 19.17 11.52 15.97
C ASP A 39 18.86 10.01 15.84
N LYS A 40 17.58 9.64 15.84
CA LYS A 40 17.10 8.28 15.50
C LYS A 40 16.83 8.12 14.00
N HIS A 41 16.90 9.19 13.22
CA HIS A 41 16.50 9.23 11.82
C HIS A 41 17.70 9.44 10.91
N ILE A 42 17.63 8.88 9.71
CA ILE A 42 18.62 9.13 8.64
C ILE A 42 18.49 10.57 8.11
N GLN A 43 17.30 11.17 8.21
CA GLN A 43 17.03 12.53 7.73
C GLN A 43 17.37 13.56 8.81
N CYS A 44 17.92 14.70 8.40
CA CYS A 44 18.04 15.89 9.26
C CYS A 44 16.68 16.62 9.38
N GLY A 45 16.24 17.30 8.32
CA GLY A 45 14.91 17.89 8.25
C GLY A 45 13.83 16.85 7.98
N ARG A 46 12.74 16.86 8.77
CA ARG A 46 11.65 15.89 8.64
C ARG A 46 10.28 16.55 8.75
N ARG A 47 9.39 16.22 7.81
CA ARG A 47 8.00 16.71 7.79
C ARG A 47 7.15 16.03 8.87
N ALA A 48 6.24 16.77 9.49
CA ALA A 48 5.28 16.27 10.48
C ALA A 48 4.12 15.47 9.84
N ASP A 49 4.42 14.37 9.16
CA ASP A 49 3.41 13.52 8.49
C ASP A 49 2.45 12.83 9.47
N VAL A 50 2.81 12.70 10.74
CA VAL A 50 1.96 12.10 11.77
C VAL A 50 0.68 12.90 12.03
N PHE A 51 0.69 14.22 11.80
CA PHE A 51 -0.42 15.09 12.17
C PHE A 51 -1.70 14.79 11.37
N LYS A 52 -1.58 14.62 10.05
CA LYS A 52 -2.73 14.23 9.20
C LYS A 52 -3.30 12.87 9.60
N PHE A 53 -2.44 11.92 9.98
CA PHE A 53 -2.89 10.59 10.41
C PHE A 53 -3.59 10.64 11.76
N TRP A 54 -2.99 11.32 12.74
CA TRP A 54 -3.58 11.56 14.05
C TRP A 54 -4.94 12.25 13.92
N PHE A 55 -5.05 13.29 13.10
CA PHE A 55 -6.29 14.02 12.88
C PHE A 55 -7.38 13.11 12.29
N MET A 56 -7.05 12.31 11.27
CA MET A 56 -7.97 11.32 10.71
C MET A 56 -8.42 10.29 11.75
N TRP A 57 -7.51 9.82 12.62
CA TRP A 57 -7.85 8.88 13.68
C TRP A 57 -8.75 9.52 14.73
N LYS A 58 -8.52 10.78 15.11
CA LYS A 58 -9.42 11.50 16.02
C LYS A 58 -10.81 11.69 15.41
N ALA A 59 -10.90 11.94 14.10
CA ALA A 59 -12.17 12.14 13.41
C ALA A 59 -12.95 10.83 13.20
N LYS A 60 -12.28 9.74 12.82
CA LYS A 60 -12.94 8.44 12.50
C LYS A 60 -13.03 7.50 13.70
N GLY A 61 -12.10 7.59 14.64
CA GLY A 61 -11.84 6.55 15.63
C GLY A 61 -11.37 5.24 15.00
N SER A 62 -10.99 4.28 15.84
CA SER A 62 -10.58 2.95 15.38
C SER A 62 -11.73 2.22 14.67
N LYS A 63 -12.96 2.32 15.19
CA LYS A 63 -14.16 1.73 14.57
C LYS A 63 -14.45 2.31 13.18
N GLY A 64 -14.19 3.59 12.96
CA GLY A 64 -14.38 4.20 11.64
C GLY A 64 -13.33 3.76 10.62
N PHE A 65 -12.12 3.40 11.06
CA PHE A 65 -11.12 2.76 10.21
C PHE A 65 -11.46 1.29 9.94
N GLU A 66 -11.86 0.55 10.96
CA GLU A 66 -12.35 -0.84 10.87
C GLU A 66 -13.46 -0.95 9.82
N ALA A 67 -14.56 -0.20 10.00
CA ALA A 67 -15.68 -0.21 9.05
C ALA A 67 -15.26 0.22 7.63
N HIS A 68 -14.30 1.14 7.50
CA HIS A 68 -13.78 1.53 6.18
C HIS A 68 -13.01 0.38 5.53
N VAL A 69 -12.14 -0.30 6.26
CA VAL A 69 -11.38 -1.44 5.75
C VAL A 69 -12.32 -2.59 5.37
N GLU A 70 -13.26 -2.95 6.26
CA GLU A 70 -14.28 -3.98 5.99
C GLU A 70 -15.07 -3.69 4.72
N GLN A 71 -15.50 -2.43 4.52
CA GLN A 71 -16.22 -2.04 3.31
C GLN A 71 -15.39 -2.25 2.03
N VAL A 72 -14.09 -1.92 2.05
CA VAL A 72 -13.22 -2.11 0.88
C VAL A 72 -12.97 -3.60 0.61
N PHE A 73 -12.83 -4.42 1.64
CA PHE A 73 -12.74 -5.88 1.50
C PHE A 73 -14.04 -6.48 0.95
N SER A 74 -15.20 -6.07 1.46
CA SER A 74 -16.51 -6.50 0.95
C SER A 74 -16.70 -6.14 -0.53
N MET A 75 -16.27 -4.95 -0.94
CA MET A 75 -16.27 -4.54 -2.34
C MET A 75 -15.34 -5.41 -3.20
N ALA A 76 -14.19 -5.84 -2.65
CA ALA A 76 -13.27 -6.70 -3.37
C ALA A 76 -13.85 -8.12 -3.58
N GLU A 77 -14.48 -8.69 -2.55
CA GLU A 77 -15.19 -9.96 -2.63
C GLU A 77 -16.33 -9.89 -3.66
N PHE A 78 -17.13 -8.82 -3.59
CA PHE A 78 -18.21 -8.58 -4.54
C PHE A 78 -17.70 -8.51 -5.98
N PHE A 79 -16.65 -7.73 -6.24
CA PHE A 79 -16.07 -7.62 -7.58
C PHE A 79 -15.51 -8.95 -8.07
N THR A 80 -14.85 -9.72 -7.20
CA THR A 80 -14.33 -11.06 -7.52
C THR A 80 -15.46 -12.01 -7.91
N ALA A 81 -16.57 -12.02 -7.17
CA ALA A 81 -17.75 -12.81 -7.54
C ALA A 81 -18.31 -12.40 -8.90
N LYS A 82 -18.37 -11.10 -9.20
CA LYS A 82 -18.81 -10.59 -10.51
C LYS A 82 -17.90 -10.95 -11.66
N LEU A 83 -16.60 -11.11 -11.45
CA LEU A 83 -15.70 -11.61 -12.49
C LEU A 83 -15.97 -13.08 -12.80
N ARG A 84 -16.20 -13.92 -11.77
CA ARG A 84 -16.49 -15.36 -11.96
C ARG A 84 -17.76 -15.62 -12.76
N GLU A 85 -18.76 -14.76 -12.60
CA GLU A 85 -20.03 -14.84 -13.33
C GLU A 85 -19.91 -14.42 -14.81
N ARG A 86 -18.81 -13.78 -15.22
CA ARG A 86 -18.69 -13.14 -16.53
C ARG A 86 -17.75 -13.89 -17.48
N PRO A 87 -18.23 -14.30 -18.67
CA PRO A 87 -17.37 -14.97 -19.64
C PRO A 87 -16.28 -14.04 -20.15
N GLY A 88 -15.08 -14.58 -20.31
CA GLY A 88 -13.91 -13.82 -20.76
C GLY A 88 -13.24 -13.00 -19.66
N PHE A 89 -13.61 -13.16 -18.40
CA PHE A 89 -12.78 -12.70 -17.29
C PHE A 89 -12.23 -13.91 -16.54
N GLU A 90 -10.91 -13.96 -16.39
CA GLU A 90 -10.21 -15.09 -15.79
C GLU A 90 -9.36 -14.59 -14.63
N LEU A 91 -9.63 -15.06 -13.42
CA LEU A 91 -8.83 -14.72 -12.25
C LEU A 91 -7.42 -15.34 -12.36
N VAL A 92 -6.39 -14.54 -12.06
CA VAL A 92 -5.01 -15.04 -11.96
C VAL A 92 -4.81 -15.80 -10.65
N MET A 93 -5.47 -15.35 -9.58
CA MET A 93 -5.55 -16.06 -8.30
C MET A 93 -7.03 -16.26 -7.96
N ASP A 94 -7.44 -17.50 -7.72
CA ASP A 94 -8.85 -17.81 -7.46
C ASP A 94 -9.35 -17.14 -6.18
N HIS A 95 -8.54 -17.11 -5.12
CA HIS A 95 -8.91 -16.51 -3.83
C HIS A 95 -7.97 -15.36 -3.46
N PRO A 96 -8.35 -14.10 -3.73
CA PRO A 96 -7.61 -12.94 -3.25
C PRO A 96 -7.63 -12.84 -1.71
N GLU A 97 -6.47 -12.64 -1.09
CA GLU A 97 -6.34 -12.45 0.36
C GLU A 97 -6.48 -10.98 0.81
N CYS A 98 -6.52 -10.07 -0.16
CA CYS A 98 -6.61 -8.63 0.05
C CYS A 98 -7.47 -7.99 -1.05
N THR A 99 -7.48 -6.67 -1.14
CA THR A 99 -8.32 -5.91 -2.07
C THR A 99 -7.79 -5.91 -3.50
N ASN A 100 -6.63 -6.54 -3.75
CA ASN A 100 -6.02 -6.66 -5.07
C ASN A 100 -6.65 -7.82 -5.84
N ILE A 101 -7.35 -7.51 -6.93
CA ILE A 101 -8.02 -8.50 -7.76
C ILE A 101 -7.33 -8.53 -9.10
N THR A 102 -6.57 -9.60 -9.35
CA THR A 102 -5.78 -9.77 -10.56
C THR A 102 -6.50 -10.71 -11.52
N PHE A 103 -6.78 -10.24 -12.73
CA PHE A 103 -7.52 -11.00 -13.72
C PHE A 103 -7.10 -10.63 -15.14
N TRP A 104 -7.30 -11.55 -16.07
CA TRP A 104 -7.24 -11.32 -17.50
C TRP A 104 -8.63 -11.01 -18.05
N TYR A 105 -8.68 -10.13 -19.05
CA TYR A 105 -9.81 -10.07 -19.98
C TYR A 105 -9.43 -10.83 -21.25
N VAL A 106 -10.13 -11.94 -21.52
CA VAL A 106 -9.99 -12.76 -22.72
C VAL A 106 -11.06 -12.34 -23.73
N PRO A 107 -10.68 -11.58 -24.78
CA PRO A 107 -11.62 -11.08 -25.78
C PRO A 107 -12.25 -12.24 -26.57
N PRO A 108 -13.44 -12.06 -27.18
CA PRO A 108 -14.14 -13.11 -27.91
C PRO A 108 -13.28 -13.87 -28.93
N SER A 109 -12.39 -13.17 -29.63
CA SER A 109 -11.48 -13.76 -30.64
C SER A 109 -10.44 -14.73 -30.08
N LEU A 110 -10.16 -14.71 -28.78
CA LEU A 110 -9.18 -15.58 -28.13
C LEU A 110 -9.81 -16.72 -27.31
N ARG A 111 -11.13 -16.69 -27.05
CA ARG A 111 -11.78 -17.62 -26.09
C ARG A 111 -11.73 -19.08 -26.51
N GLN A 112 -11.77 -19.34 -27.82
CA GLN A 112 -11.73 -20.70 -28.39
C GLN A 112 -10.34 -21.12 -28.84
N MET A 113 -9.33 -20.26 -28.64
CA MET A 113 -7.95 -20.55 -29.03
C MET A 113 -7.31 -21.47 -27.98
N GLU A 114 -6.49 -22.42 -28.43
CA GLU A 114 -5.71 -23.29 -27.55
C GLU A 114 -4.76 -22.47 -26.68
N ARG A 115 -4.59 -22.86 -25.40
CA ARG A 115 -3.77 -22.15 -24.42
C ARG A 115 -2.28 -22.45 -24.59
N ASN A 116 -1.72 -22.03 -25.72
CA ASN A 116 -0.32 -22.17 -26.09
C ASN A 116 0.42 -20.82 -26.06
N GLN A 117 1.70 -20.80 -26.46
CA GLN A 117 2.52 -19.58 -26.47
C GLN A 117 1.89 -18.44 -27.29
N GLU A 118 1.33 -18.76 -28.47
CA GLU A 118 0.71 -17.76 -29.34
C GLU A 118 -0.52 -17.12 -28.68
N PHE A 119 -1.32 -17.89 -27.92
CA PHE A 119 -2.41 -17.36 -27.12
C PHE A 119 -1.91 -16.34 -26.11
N TYR A 120 -0.87 -16.67 -25.34
CA TYR A 120 -0.32 -15.76 -24.33
C TYR A 120 0.34 -14.52 -24.95
N ASP A 121 1.01 -14.65 -26.09
CA ASP A 121 1.59 -13.52 -26.83
C ASP A 121 0.51 -12.55 -27.32
N LYS A 122 -0.66 -13.07 -27.74
CA LYS A 122 -1.82 -12.24 -28.11
C LYS A 122 -2.48 -11.63 -26.88
N LEU A 123 -2.69 -12.40 -25.82
CA LEU A 123 -3.33 -11.95 -24.58
C LEU A 123 -2.51 -10.83 -23.89
N HIS A 124 -1.18 -10.93 -23.90
CA HIS A 124 -0.29 -9.92 -23.32
C HIS A 124 -0.51 -8.52 -23.93
N LYS A 125 -0.92 -8.46 -25.20
CA LYS A 125 -1.20 -7.21 -25.92
C LYS A 125 -2.57 -6.61 -25.58
N VAL A 126 -3.46 -7.36 -24.90
CA VAL A 126 -4.84 -6.92 -24.61
C VAL A 126 -4.87 -5.86 -23.52
N ALA A 127 -4.28 -6.11 -22.36
CA ALA A 127 -4.38 -5.19 -21.21
C ALA A 127 -3.85 -3.76 -21.51
N PRO A 128 -2.70 -3.58 -22.19
CA PRO A 128 -2.23 -2.26 -22.61
C PRO A 128 -3.22 -1.53 -23.53
N LYS A 129 -3.81 -2.24 -24.51
CA LYS A 129 -4.81 -1.66 -25.44
C LYS A 129 -6.10 -1.26 -24.74
N VAL A 130 -6.59 -2.10 -23.82
CA VAL A 130 -7.77 -1.75 -23.01
C VAL A 130 -7.47 -0.50 -22.21
N LYS A 131 -6.30 -0.40 -21.59
CA LYS A 131 -5.89 0.77 -20.82
C LYS A 131 -5.80 2.04 -21.66
N GLU A 132 -5.28 1.95 -22.88
CA GLU A 132 -5.20 3.08 -23.83
C GLU A 132 -6.59 3.65 -24.16
N ALA A 133 -7.61 2.80 -24.28
CA ALA A 133 -8.97 3.20 -24.61
C ALA A 133 -9.80 3.73 -23.41
N MET A 134 -9.26 3.73 -22.19
CA MET A 134 -9.96 4.17 -20.97
C MET A 134 -9.79 5.68 -20.67
N ILE A 135 -9.21 6.44 -21.60
CA ILE A 135 -8.94 7.88 -21.48
C ILE A 135 -10.06 8.69 -22.13
#